data_AF-A0A2T6LVY1-F1
#
_entry.id   AF-A0A2T6LVY1-F1
#
_cell.length_a   1.000
_cell.length_b   1.000
_cell.length_c   1.000
_cell.angle_alpha   90.00
_cell.angle_beta   90.00
_cell.angle_gamma   90.00
#
_symmetry.space_group_name_H-M   'P 1'
#
loop_
_entity.id
_entity.type
_entity.pdbx_description
1 polymer ?
#
loop_
_entity_poly.entity_id
_entity_poly.type
_entity_poly.pdbx_seq_one_letter_code
_entity_poly.pdbx_strand_id
1 'polypeptide(L)'
;MTSPRDLGPAATLRRLLVGRVQALFHDRAKGESPIVRSNDALFAPDSVIWRVHGDVTTMMIGGVTALLLQMLHPAALAGVWDHSTFRNDMLGRLRRTARFIAVTTYAERGQADAAIDKVQAVHEYVQGTLADGTPYRASDPHLLAWVHVCEAIGFLDAWIAYGEPGMSTAD
;
A
#
# COMPACT_ATOMS: atom_id res chain seq x y z
N MET A 1 -13.25 38.13 -16.56
CA MET A 1 -11.79 37.88 -16.63
C MET A 1 -11.24 37.86 -15.21
N THR A 2 -11.09 36.69 -14.60
CA THR A 2 -10.49 36.54 -13.26
C THR A 2 -8.99 36.29 -13.40
N SER A 3 -8.19 37.21 -12.87
CA SER A 3 -6.72 37.18 -12.86
C SER A 3 -6.18 35.90 -12.21
N PRO A 4 -5.05 35.32 -12.66
CA PRO A 4 -4.44 34.17 -12.00
C PRO A 4 -3.95 34.61 -10.62
N ARG A 5 -4.42 33.95 -9.56
CA ARG A 5 -3.92 34.19 -8.20
C ARG A 5 -2.42 33.86 -8.17
N ASP A 6 -1.59 34.89 -8.01
CA ASP A 6 -0.18 34.76 -7.68
C ASP A 6 -0.05 33.99 -6.37
N LEU A 7 0.34 32.72 -6.49
CA LEU A 7 0.59 31.85 -5.36
C LEU A 7 2.01 32.14 -4.90
N GLY A 8 2.14 32.77 -3.73
CA GLY A 8 3.40 33.19 -3.16
C GLY A 8 4.45 32.06 -3.05
N PRO A 9 5.73 32.41 -2.76
CA PRO A 9 6.87 31.48 -2.83
C PRO A 9 6.65 30.16 -2.08
N ALA A 10 6.00 30.22 -0.90
CA ALA A 10 5.68 29.05 -0.10
C ALA A 10 4.65 28.10 -0.76
N ALA A 11 3.67 28.61 -1.48
CA ALA A 11 2.68 27.79 -2.18
C ALA A 11 3.27 27.11 -3.42
N THR A 12 4.26 27.74 -4.05
CA THR A 12 5.04 27.15 -5.14
C THR A 12 6.00 26.08 -4.61
N LEU A 13 6.72 26.34 -3.51
CA LEU A 13 7.54 25.33 -2.85
C LEU A 13 6.71 24.12 -2.38
N ARG A 14 5.55 24.35 -1.77
CA ARG A 14 4.62 23.28 -1.36
C ARG A 14 4.21 22.41 -2.55
N ARG A 15 3.86 23.02 -3.69
CA ARG A 15 3.51 22.27 -4.91
C ARG A 15 4.67 21.47 -5.48
N LEU A 16 5.88 22.00 -5.42
CA LEU A 16 7.08 21.29 -5.87
C LEU A 16 7.40 20.08 -4.98
N LEU A 17 7.29 20.24 -3.65
CA LEU A 17 7.47 19.15 -2.70
C LEU A 17 6.39 18.07 -2.87
N VAL A 18 5.12 18.47 -2.93
CA VAL A 18 4.00 17.55 -3.20
C VAL A 18 4.21 16.84 -4.54
N GLY A 19 4.64 17.55 -5.58
CA GLY A 19 4.92 16.98 -6.90
C GLY A 19 6.06 15.95 -6.88
N ARG A 20 7.13 16.19 -6.13
CA ARG A 20 8.22 15.21 -5.95
C ARG A 20 7.79 13.98 -5.15
N VAL A 21 7.03 14.18 -4.08
CA VAL A 21 6.45 13.07 -3.29
C VAL A 21 5.53 12.24 -4.19
N GLN A 22 4.61 12.86 -4.93
CA GLN A 22 3.71 12.16 -5.85
C GLN A 22 4.46 11.41 -6.97
N ALA A 23 5.55 11.98 -7.51
CA ALA A 23 6.35 11.32 -8.54
C ALA A 23 7.15 10.11 -8.02
N LEU A 24 7.43 10.03 -6.72
CA LEU A 24 8.02 8.84 -6.11
C LEU A 24 7.03 7.66 -6.11
N PHE A 25 5.73 7.94 -5.96
CA PHE A 25 4.68 6.91 -5.82
C PHE A 25 3.94 6.60 -7.12
N HIS A 26 3.87 7.54 -8.06
CA HIS A 26 3.24 7.33 -9.36
C HIS A 26 4.30 7.15 -10.45
N ASP A 27 4.30 5.98 -11.09
CA ASP A 27 5.10 5.75 -12.29
C ASP A 27 4.39 6.34 -13.53
N ARG A 28 4.37 7.67 -13.62
CA ARG A 28 3.81 8.39 -14.78
C ARG A 28 4.46 7.97 -16.10
N ALA A 29 5.70 7.47 -16.06
CA ALA A 29 6.41 6.99 -17.23
C ALA A 29 5.81 5.68 -17.80
N LYS A 30 5.04 4.92 -17.00
CA LYS A 30 4.31 3.72 -17.44
C LYS A 30 2.83 3.96 -17.79
N GLY A 31 2.38 5.22 -17.87
CA GLY A 31 0.99 5.54 -18.24
C GLY A 31 -0.04 5.24 -17.16
N GLU A 32 0.39 5.09 -15.90
CA GLU A 32 -0.52 4.84 -14.79
C GLU A 32 -1.46 6.03 -14.55
N SER A 33 -2.76 5.81 -14.73
CA SER A 33 -3.79 6.80 -14.41
C SER A 33 -3.93 6.96 -12.89
N PRO A 34 -4.15 8.20 -12.40
CA PRO A 34 -4.52 8.43 -11.02
C PRO A 34 -5.76 7.62 -10.64
N ILE A 35 -5.78 7.09 -9.42
CA ILE A 35 -6.94 6.36 -8.92
C ILE A 35 -8.06 7.37 -8.64
N VAL A 36 -9.22 7.14 -9.26
CA VAL A 36 -10.41 7.96 -9.07
C VAL A 36 -11.15 7.43 -7.84
N ARG A 37 -11.43 8.33 -6.89
CA ARG A 37 -12.20 8.00 -5.70
C ARG A 37 -13.66 7.74 -6.07
N SER A 38 -14.21 6.61 -5.64
CA SER A 38 -15.61 6.21 -5.87
C SER A 38 -16.42 6.20 -4.57
N ASN A 39 -17.70 6.54 -4.67
CA ASN A 39 -18.66 6.35 -3.57
C ASN A 39 -19.12 4.88 -3.45
N ASP A 40 -18.88 4.06 -4.48
CA ASP A 40 -19.10 2.61 -4.49
C ASP A 40 -17.75 1.87 -4.42
N ALA A 41 -16.89 2.29 -3.50
CA ALA A 41 -15.65 1.57 -3.18
C ALA A 41 -15.94 0.39 -2.24
N LEU A 42 -14.94 -0.48 -2.02
CA LEU A 42 -15.06 -1.57 -1.05
C LEU A 42 -15.36 -1.06 0.37
N PHE A 43 -14.79 0.10 0.71
CA PHE A 43 -14.92 0.75 2.00
C PHE A 43 -15.58 2.11 1.85
N ALA A 44 -16.43 2.48 2.82
CA ALA A 44 -17.16 3.74 2.79
C ALA A 44 -16.18 4.94 2.84
N PRO A 45 -16.47 6.05 2.13
CA PRO A 45 -15.57 7.21 2.10
C PRO A 45 -15.23 7.85 3.45
N ASP A 46 -16.07 7.66 4.46
CA ASP A 46 -15.92 8.14 5.84
C ASP A 46 -15.28 7.10 6.79
N SER A 47 -14.92 5.93 6.28
CA SER A 47 -14.29 4.87 7.07
C SER A 47 -12.86 5.21 7.51
N VAL A 48 -12.41 4.57 8.59
CA VAL A 48 -11.06 4.72 9.14
C VAL A 48 -9.98 4.37 8.13
N ILE A 49 -10.19 3.31 7.34
CA ILE A 49 -9.24 2.90 6.31
C ILE A 49 -9.02 3.97 5.24
N TRP A 50 -10.05 4.75 4.88
CA TRP A 50 -9.92 5.89 3.98
C TRP A 50 -9.08 7.03 4.58
N ARG A 51 -9.17 7.25 5.90
CA ARG A 51 -8.33 8.22 6.61
C ARG A 51 -6.89 7.74 6.67
N VAL A 52 -6.65 6.53 7.18
CA VAL A 52 -5.33 5.93 7.38
C VAL A 52 -4.57 5.83 6.06
N HIS A 53 -5.18 5.29 5.01
CA HIS A 53 -4.54 5.14 3.70
C HIS A 53 -4.42 6.48 2.95
N GLY A 54 -5.00 7.57 3.47
CA GLY A 54 -5.06 8.87 2.83
C GLY A 54 -3.79 9.68 2.99
N ASP A 55 -3.00 9.38 4.02
CA ASP A 55 -1.73 10.04 4.29
C ASP A 55 -0.54 9.21 3.80
N VAL A 56 0.16 9.75 2.81
CA VAL A 56 1.30 9.08 2.18
C VAL A 56 2.47 8.91 3.15
N THR A 57 2.65 9.82 4.10
CA THR A 57 3.80 9.81 5.00
C THR A 57 3.66 8.71 6.04
N THR A 58 2.52 8.64 6.73
CA THR A 58 2.22 7.58 7.71
C THR A 58 2.15 6.22 7.03
N MET A 59 1.57 6.13 5.82
CA MET A 59 1.56 4.90 5.03
C MET A 59 2.97 4.40 4.68
N MET A 60 3.93 5.30 4.47
CA MET A 60 5.32 4.91 4.25
C MET A 60 6.01 4.40 5.50
N ILE A 61 5.79 5.06 6.64
CA ILE A 61 6.30 4.58 7.93
C ILE A 61 5.71 3.21 8.24
N GLY A 62 4.39 3.08 8.18
CA GLY A 62 3.68 1.85 8.45
C GLY A 62 4.01 0.73 7.47
N GLY A 63 4.18 1.04 6.18
CA GLY A 63 4.56 0.06 5.17
C GLY A 63 5.97 -0.49 5.36
N VAL A 64 6.94 0.35 5.72
CA VAL A 64 8.30 -0.12 6.05
C VAL A 64 8.27 -1.00 7.31
N THR A 65 7.55 -0.58 8.35
CA THR A 65 7.36 -1.39 9.56
C THR A 65 6.73 -2.75 9.24
N ALA A 66 5.64 -2.76 8.48
CA ALA A 66 4.94 -3.97 8.07
C ALA A 66 5.86 -4.92 7.28
N LEU A 67 6.66 -4.40 6.35
CA LEU A 67 7.62 -5.20 5.58
C LEU A 67 8.66 -5.87 6.47
N LEU A 68 9.19 -5.16 7.47
CA LEU A 68 10.15 -5.72 8.42
C LEU A 68 9.51 -6.80 9.30
N LEU A 69 8.28 -6.59 9.75
CA LEU A 69 7.53 -7.59 10.52
C LEU A 69 7.22 -8.83 9.69
N GLN A 70 6.79 -8.67 8.43
CA GLN A 70 6.51 -9.77 7.52
C GLN A 70 7.70 -10.71 7.37
N MET A 71 8.92 -10.16 7.30
CA MET A 71 10.17 -10.93 7.14
C MET A 71 10.50 -11.85 8.34
N LEU A 72 9.82 -11.69 9.48
CA LEU A 72 9.99 -12.58 10.63
C LEU A 72 9.34 -13.97 10.41
N HIS A 73 8.45 -14.10 9.43
CA HIS A 73 7.86 -15.40 9.09
C HIS A 73 8.67 -16.10 7.98
N PRO A 74 9.22 -17.30 8.21
CA PRO A 74 10.10 -17.97 7.24
C PRO A 74 9.48 -18.14 5.86
N ALA A 75 8.21 -18.55 5.78
CA ALA A 75 7.51 -18.69 4.49
C ALA A 75 7.27 -17.36 3.77
N ALA A 76 6.99 -16.27 4.48
CA ALA A 76 6.81 -14.95 3.87
C ALA A 76 8.14 -14.47 3.29
N LEU A 77 9.23 -14.63 4.07
CA LEU A 77 10.58 -14.29 3.64
C LEU A 77 10.98 -15.11 2.41
N ALA A 78 10.76 -16.43 2.42
CA ALA A 78 11.04 -17.31 1.29
C ALA A 78 10.26 -16.89 0.04
N GLY A 79 8.95 -16.64 0.16
CA GLY A 79 8.13 -16.17 -0.96
C GLY A 79 8.66 -14.88 -1.59
N VAL A 80 9.11 -13.92 -0.78
CA VAL A 80 9.73 -12.68 -1.29
C VAL A 80 11.10 -12.94 -1.92
N TRP A 81 11.92 -13.78 -1.29
CA TRP A 81 13.29 -14.04 -1.71
C TRP A 81 13.36 -14.84 -3.01
N ASP A 82 12.50 -15.84 -3.15
CA ASP A 82 12.51 -16.81 -4.25
C ASP A 82 11.74 -16.29 -5.48
N HIS A 83 10.67 -15.51 -5.27
CA HIS A 83 9.73 -15.15 -6.33
C HIS A 83 9.68 -13.66 -6.68
N SER A 84 10.49 -12.80 -6.04
CA SER A 84 10.47 -11.37 -6.33
C SER A 84 11.80 -10.80 -6.79
N THR A 85 11.74 -9.84 -7.71
CA THR A 85 12.89 -9.00 -8.10
C THR A 85 13.21 -7.93 -7.05
N PHE A 86 12.79 -8.08 -5.80
CA PHE A 86 12.86 -7.06 -4.75
C PHE A 86 14.24 -6.43 -4.61
N ARG A 87 15.33 -7.22 -4.70
CA ARG A 87 16.70 -6.69 -4.60
C ARG A 87 17.07 -5.73 -5.72
N ASN A 88 16.49 -5.92 -6.90
CA ASN A 88 16.82 -5.17 -8.12
C ASN A 88 15.77 -4.07 -8.42
N ASP A 89 14.55 -4.18 -7.88
CA ASP A 89 13.43 -3.25 -8.09
C ASP A 89 12.59 -3.06 -6.81
N MET A 90 13.24 -2.62 -5.73
CA MET A 90 12.54 -2.35 -4.46
C MET A 90 11.50 -1.24 -4.61
N LEU A 91 11.86 -0.15 -5.30
CA LEU A 91 10.96 0.99 -5.51
C LEU A 91 9.75 0.60 -6.37
N GLY A 92 9.92 -0.18 -7.43
CA GLY A 92 8.79 -0.67 -8.21
C GLY A 92 7.91 -1.64 -7.42
N ARG A 93 8.47 -2.46 -6.52
CA ARG A 93 7.67 -3.31 -5.61
C ARG A 93 6.81 -2.45 -4.67
N LEU A 94 7.39 -1.45 -4.03
CA LEU A 94 6.67 -0.51 -3.16
C LEU A 94 5.54 0.19 -3.91
N ARG A 95 5.79 0.66 -5.13
CA ARG A 95 4.76 1.29 -6.00
C ARG A 95 3.62 0.34 -6.31
N ARG A 96 3.89 -0.93 -6.63
CA ARG A 96 2.85 -1.93 -6.92
C ARG A 96 1.96 -2.18 -5.71
N THR A 97 2.53 -2.30 -4.51
CA THR A 97 1.78 -2.43 -3.26
C THR A 97 0.96 -1.18 -2.96
N ALA A 98 1.56 0.02 -3.06
CA ALA A 98 0.85 1.27 -2.84
C ALA A 98 -0.33 1.45 -3.82
N ARG A 99 -0.13 1.08 -5.09
CA ARG A 99 -1.19 1.07 -6.10
C ARG A 99 -2.30 0.08 -5.75
N PHE A 100 -1.94 -1.14 -5.33
CA PHE A 100 -2.92 -2.15 -4.92
C PHE A 100 -3.78 -1.64 -3.75
N ILE A 101 -3.15 -1.16 -2.68
CA ILE A 101 -3.85 -0.58 -1.52
C ILE A 101 -4.75 0.58 -1.95
N ALA A 102 -4.26 1.49 -2.78
CA ALA A 102 -5.05 2.63 -3.22
C ALA A 102 -6.24 2.19 -4.09
N VAL A 103 -6.08 1.18 -4.96
CA VAL A 103 -7.20 0.64 -5.76
C VAL A 103 -8.24 -0.01 -4.86
N THR A 104 -7.82 -0.88 -3.93
CA THR A 104 -8.75 -1.58 -3.04
C THR A 104 -9.42 -0.66 -2.02
N THR A 105 -8.82 0.49 -1.72
CA THR A 105 -9.41 1.48 -0.81
C THR A 105 -10.34 2.44 -1.51
N TYR A 106 -9.92 3.02 -2.64
CA TYR A 106 -10.55 4.21 -3.21
C TYR A 106 -11.30 3.98 -4.52
N ALA A 107 -10.92 2.97 -5.31
CA ALA A 107 -11.48 2.76 -6.63
C ALA A 107 -12.89 2.18 -6.54
N GLU A 108 -13.60 2.14 -7.68
CA GLU A 108 -14.87 1.43 -7.78
C GLU A 108 -14.70 -0.05 -7.41
N ARG A 109 -15.71 -0.63 -6.75
CA ARG A 109 -15.75 -2.03 -6.30
C ARG A 109 -15.28 -3.01 -7.37
N GLY A 110 -15.78 -2.91 -8.60
CA GLY A 110 -15.38 -3.81 -9.68
C GLY A 110 -13.88 -3.73 -10.03
N GLN A 111 -13.25 -2.57 -9.88
CA GLN A 111 -11.81 -2.39 -10.07
C GLN A 111 -11.00 -2.98 -8.91
N ALA A 112 -11.52 -2.84 -7.68
CA ALA A 112 -10.92 -3.43 -6.50
C ALA A 112 -10.96 -4.95 -6.54
N ASP A 113 -12.13 -5.54 -6.86
CA ASP A 113 -12.31 -6.99 -7.00
C ASP A 113 -11.38 -7.55 -8.08
N ALA A 114 -11.32 -6.91 -9.26
CA ALA A 114 -10.40 -7.32 -10.32
C ALA A 114 -8.91 -7.26 -9.91
N ALA A 115 -8.53 -6.28 -9.08
CA ALA A 115 -7.18 -6.20 -8.55
C ALA A 115 -6.89 -7.31 -7.54
N ILE A 116 -7.85 -7.66 -6.69
CA ILE A 116 -7.77 -8.76 -5.73
C ILE A 116 -7.62 -10.09 -6.47
N ASP A 117 -8.48 -10.37 -7.45
CA ASP A 117 -8.44 -11.59 -8.26
C ASP A 117 -7.08 -11.76 -8.94
N LYS A 118 -6.51 -10.67 -9.46
CA LYS A 118 -5.18 -10.68 -10.07
C LYS A 118 -4.09 -11.04 -9.07
N VAL A 119 -4.13 -10.49 -7.85
CA VAL A 119 -3.15 -10.81 -6.81
C VAL A 119 -3.30 -12.26 -6.35
N GLN A 120 -4.53 -12.74 -6.16
CA GLN A 120 -4.80 -14.14 -5.82
C GLN A 120 -4.24 -15.09 -6.88
N ALA A 121 -4.49 -14.80 -8.17
CA ALA A 121 -3.95 -15.61 -9.26
C ALA A 121 -2.41 -15.64 -9.27
N VAL A 122 -1.74 -14.53 -8.93
CA VAL A 122 -0.27 -14.53 -8.76
C VAL A 122 0.16 -15.38 -7.58
N HIS A 123 -0.54 -15.29 -6.44
CA HIS A 123 -0.21 -16.04 -5.22
C HIS A 123 -0.33 -17.55 -5.39
N GLU A 124 -1.17 -18.05 -6.31
CA GLU A 124 -1.23 -19.49 -6.62
C GLU A 124 0.07 -20.06 -7.21
N TYR A 125 0.92 -19.21 -7.80
CA TYR A 125 2.22 -19.60 -8.34
C TYR A 125 3.39 -19.36 -7.36
N VAL A 126 3.14 -18.69 -6.23
CA VAL A 126 4.16 -18.40 -5.22
C VAL A 126 4.10 -19.50 -4.17
N GLN A 127 4.93 -20.52 -4.37
CA GLN A 127 4.98 -21.72 -3.55
C GLN A 127 6.37 -22.35 -3.66
N GLY A 128 6.80 -23.04 -2.61
CA GLY A 128 8.12 -23.65 -2.56
C GLY A 128 8.31 -24.53 -1.33
N THR A 129 9.57 -24.78 -1.00
CA THR A 129 9.97 -25.60 0.15
C THR A 129 11.05 -24.88 0.94
N LEU A 130 10.88 -24.76 2.26
CA LEU A 130 11.86 -24.19 3.17
C LEU A 130 13.08 -25.11 3.32
N ALA A 131 14.16 -24.58 3.89
CA ALA A 131 15.42 -25.32 4.08
C ALA A 131 15.28 -26.58 4.97
N ASP A 132 14.28 -26.62 5.85
CA ASP A 132 13.96 -27.77 6.69
C ASP A 132 13.03 -28.81 6.01
N GLY A 133 12.65 -28.58 4.75
CA GLY A 133 11.76 -29.44 3.98
C GLY A 133 10.27 -29.06 4.08
N THR A 134 9.90 -28.05 4.88
CA THR A 134 8.50 -27.63 5.03
C THR A 134 7.98 -26.98 3.74
N PRO A 135 6.89 -27.48 3.12
CA PRO A 135 6.29 -26.82 1.96
C PRO A 135 5.58 -25.52 2.37
N TYR A 136 5.59 -24.52 1.49
CA TYR A 136 4.86 -23.27 1.69
C TYR A 136 4.09 -22.85 0.44
N ARG A 137 3.00 -22.11 0.64
CA ARG A 137 2.21 -21.45 -0.41
C ARG A 137 1.82 -20.06 0.05
N ALA A 138 1.95 -19.06 -0.82
CA ALA A 138 1.47 -17.70 -0.52
C ALA A 138 -0.05 -17.62 -0.35
N SER A 139 -0.80 -18.57 -0.93
CA SER A 139 -2.24 -18.69 -0.74
C SER A 139 -2.66 -19.40 0.56
N ASP A 140 -1.71 -19.82 1.42
CA ASP A 140 -2.04 -20.33 2.76
C ASP A 140 -2.78 -19.25 3.58
N PRO A 141 -4.01 -19.52 4.07
CA PRO A 141 -4.77 -18.57 4.87
C PRO A 141 -4.01 -18.04 6.10
N HIS A 142 -3.17 -18.86 6.74
CA HIS A 142 -2.36 -18.42 7.88
C HIS A 142 -1.28 -17.43 7.46
N LEU A 143 -0.65 -17.67 6.31
CA LEU A 143 0.38 -16.78 5.77
C LEU A 143 -0.24 -15.46 5.28
N LEU A 144 -1.40 -15.52 4.63
CA LEU A 144 -2.17 -14.34 4.25
C LEU A 144 -2.59 -13.52 5.47
N ALA A 145 -3.08 -14.17 6.53
CA ALA A 145 -3.44 -13.49 7.77
C ALA A 145 -2.23 -12.83 8.44
N TRP A 146 -1.07 -13.50 8.46
CA TRP A 146 0.18 -12.93 8.97
C TRP A 146 0.56 -11.63 8.25
N VAL A 147 0.58 -11.67 6.91
CA VAL A 147 0.90 -10.48 6.09
C VAL A 147 -0.12 -9.37 6.33
N HIS A 148 -1.41 -9.70 6.33
CA HIS A 148 -2.48 -8.75 6.56
C HIS A 148 -2.38 -8.04 7.91
N VAL A 149 -2.14 -8.80 8.99
CA VAL A 149 -1.99 -8.24 10.35
C VAL A 149 -0.77 -7.33 10.45
N CYS A 150 0.38 -7.72 9.86
CA CYS A 150 1.56 -6.86 9.83
C CYS A 150 1.28 -5.52 9.15
N GLU A 151 0.55 -5.54 8.03
CA GLU A 151 0.16 -4.34 7.29
C GLU A 151 -0.85 -3.49 8.06
N ALA A 152 -1.94 -4.09 8.54
CA ALA A 152 -2.98 -3.39 9.27
C ALA A 152 -2.44 -2.70 10.53
N ILE A 153 -1.65 -3.41 11.34
CA ILE A 153 -1.02 -2.84 12.54
C ILE A 153 -0.01 -1.77 12.15
N GLY A 154 0.88 -2.05 11.18
CA GLY A 154 1.88 -1.07 10.75
C GLY A 154 1.27 0.25 10.27
N PHE A 155 0.23 0.18 9.44
CA PHE A 155 -0.45 1.37 8.92
C PHE A 155 -1.21 2.11 10.01
N LEU A 156 -1.97 1.40 10.85
CA LEU A 156 -2.75 2.02 11.91
C LEU A 156 -1.86 2.64 12.99
N ASP A 157 -0.83 1.93 13.46
CA ASP A 157 0.10 2.44 14.48
C ASP A 157 0.83 3.68 14.00
N ALA A 158 1.26 3.71 12.73
CA ALA A 158 1.89 4.90 12.15
C ALA A 158 0.90 6.06 12.03
N TRP A 159 -0.37 5.78 11.69
CA TRP A 159 -1.42 6.79 11.67
C TRP A 159 -1.69 7.36 13.07
N ILE A 160 -1.85 6.51 14.08
CA ILE A 160 -2.04 6.96 15.46
C ILE A 160 -0.83 7.76 15.92
N ALA A 161 0.39 7.28 15.70
CA ALA A 161 1.59 7.95 16.20
C ALA A 161 1.81 9.35 15.59
N TYR A 162 1.46 9.55 14.31
CA TYR A 162 1.90 10.74 13.56
C TYR A 162 0.81 11.50 12.81
N GLY A 163 -0.31 10.85 12.49
CA GLY A 163 -1.46 11.44 11.79
C GLY A 163 -2.56 11.89 12.75
N GLU A 164 -2.99 11.01 13.66
CA GLU A 164 -4.08 11.25 14.60
C GLU A 164 -3.79 10.64 16.00
N PRO A 165 -2.89 11.25 16.81
CA PRO A 165 -2.53 10.75 18.15
C PRO A 165 -3.66 10.64 19.18
N GLY A 166 -4.83 11.18 18.86
CA GLY A 166 -6.03 11.10 19.69
C GLY A 166 -7.14 10.23 19.10
N MET A 167 -6.86 9.38 18.10
CA MET A 167 -7.83 8.48 17.50
C MET A 167 -8.53 7.65 18.59
N SER A 168 -9.86 7.61 18.55
CA SER A 168 -10.64 6.91 19.56
C SER A 168 -10.58 5.40 19.34
N THR A 169 -10.88 4.61 20.36
CA THR A 169 -11.01 3.15 20.19
C THR A 169 -12.27 2.72 19.44
N ALA A 170 -13.20 3.65 19.19
CA ALA A 170 -14.40 3.39 18.40
C ALA A 170 -14.13 3.50 16.89
N ASP A 171 -13.06 4.18 16.52
CA ASP A 171 -12.48 4.23 15.19
C ASP A 171 -11.62 2.98 14.92
#